data_AF-D3BTZ0-F1
#
_entry.id   AF-D3BTZ0-F1
#
_cell.length_a   1.000
_cell.length_b   1.000
_cell.length_c   1.000
_cell.angle_alpha   90.00
_cell.angle_beta   90.00
_cell.angle_gamma   90.00
#
_symmetry.space_group_name_H-M   'P 1'
#
loop_
_entity.id
_entity.type
_entity.pdbx_description
1 polymer ?
#
loop_
_entity_poly.entity_id
_entity_poly.type
_entity_poly.pdbx_seq_one_letter_code
_entity_poly.pdbx_strand_id
1 'polypeptide(L)'
;MFMSFLTSKKLYNNRDKYLIFNDAKAQLIYNRSNHLTLRSYTKQFQQISDIQSCNLLICDHQTSLKTEQTKLYDYTIDNSSISELFIATDTSQDIISVSLPNTLEKITTFNRLNDYVLPNSVRTMTFNCGNQQFISGLFPQSLESLKLAMHLYPLVENSLPNLKSLHLSFYSDSIVNIGNLPTSLQTLVIEYGYVDRIENISAISQFQRLTTIEGCSFEWVASLPPSVTSLKFSACFQDTNNIEPGVIPSTITNLYFKDIGKVKLQSGSIPSSVRKLTILGYQYDLEAGVIPIGVKEFYILLTSVIFTVECIPSTVESLKVTIFSNYPVDLHSLPSIKKLSLGKRNTKISKFPPNLESLKFRFCEDPELLYSSLPSTLKELTLIYTKLIIDSWNVSAHHQPKRLIMKVDSFYFNENRLEDLPISVEIIQIDRNVELRRFNSSGLFIGHNREYPVNGGFIESTEQLRDLLCNGVLERNINNDKITSFI
;
A
#
# COMPACT_ATOMS: atom_id res chain seq x y z
N MET A 1 4.20 13.52 -53.30
CA MET A 1 4.45 14.86 -52.72
C MET A 1 3.16 15.61 -52.31
N PHE A 2 1.98 14.97 -52.25
CA PHE A 2 0.72 15.60 -51.78
C PHE A 2 0.14 15.00 -50.48
N MET A 3 0.68 13.87 -50.00
CA MET A 3 0.21 13.19 -48.78
C MET A 3 0.87 13.69 -47.48
N SER A 4 1.99 14.44 -47.52
CA SER A 4 2.64 14.92 -46.29
C SER A 4 2.05 16.23 -45.75
N PHE A 5 1.35 17.02 -46.58
CA PHE A 5 0.82 18.32 -46.17
C PHE A 5 -0.45 18.21 -45.30
N LEU A 6 -1.25 17.16 -45.50
CA LEU A 6 -2.46 16.93 -44.71
C LEU A 6 -2.15 16.47 -43.29
N THR A 7 -1.12 15.64 -43.11
CA THR A 7 -0.66 15.17 -41.79
C THR A 7 -0.07 16.34 -40.97
N SER A 8 0.69 17.24 -41.60
CA SER A 8 1.25 18.41 -40.92
C SER A 8 0.22 19.46 -40.50
N LYS A 9 -0.86 19.66 -41.27
CA LYS A 9 -1.93 20.61 -40.89
C LYS A 9 -2.75 20.10 -39.69
N LYS A 10 -2.99 18.79 -39.63
CA LYS A 10 -3.73 18.14 -38.52
C LYS A 10 -2.93 18.14 -37.22
N LEU A 11 -1.60 17.98 -37.31
CA LEU A 11 -0.67 18.09 -36.18
C LEU A 11 -0.53 19.55 -35.68
N TYR A 12 -0.46 20.53 -36.59
CA TYR A 12 -0.35 21.94 -36.23
C TYR A 12 -1.61 22.48 -35.51
N ASN A 13 -2.79 22.04 -35.94
CA ASN A 13 -4.06 22.46 -35.32
C ASN A 13 -4.33 21.86 -33.94
N ASN A 14 -3.58 20.84 -33.51
CA ASN A 14 -3.76 20.14 -32.23
C ASN A 14 -2.57 20.35 -31.26
N ARG A 15 -1.73 21.37 -31.51
CA ARG A 15 -0.51 21.66 -30.75
C ARG A 15 -0.70 21.98 -29.27
N ASP A 16 -1.92 22.09 -28.77
CA ASP A 16 -2.22 22.37 -27.36
C ASP A 16 -2.53 21.08 -26.57
N LYS A 17 -2.47 19.90 -27.21
CA LYS A 17 -2.79 18.61 -26.59
C LYS A 17 -1.51 17.81 -26.39
N TYR A 18 -0.92 17.89 -25.19
CA TYR A 18 0.36 17.24 -24.86
C TYR A 18 0.21 16.07 -23.89
N LEU A 19 1.04 15.05 -24.15
CA LEU A 19 1.30 13.90 -23.29
C LEU A 19 2.09 14.35 -22.04
N ILE A 20 1.67 13.90 -20.85
CA ILE A 20 2.35 14.19 -19.58
C ILE A 20 3.01 12.90 -19.08
N PHE A 21 4.26 12.98 -18.65
CA PHE A 21 4.99 11.87 -18.03
C PHE A 21 5.18 12.16 -16.55
N ASN A 22 5.01 11.14 -15.70
CA ASN A 22 4.72 11.34 -14.28
C ASN A 22 5.94 11.63 -13.38
N ASP A 23 7.19 11.56 -13.88
CA ASP A 23 8.40 11.73 -13.05
C ASP A 23 9.35 12.86 -13.45
N ALA A 24 8.93 13.70 -14.38
CA ALA A 24 9.43 15.07 -14.46
C ALA A 24 8.30 15.89 -15.04
N LYS A 25 7.90 16.96 -14.35
CA LYS A 25 7.24 18.06 -15.05
C LYS A 25 8.23 18.58 -16.09
N ALA A 26 8.23 18.00 -17.28
CA ALA A 26 8.78 18.63 -18.46
C ALA A 26 7.85 19.80 -18.79
N GLN A 27 7.90 20.86 -17.97
CA GLN A 27 7.42 22.18 -18.34
C GLN A 27 8.34 22.69 -19.46
N LEU A 28 8.12 22.20 -20.68
CA LEU A 28 8.83 22.61 -21.87
C LEU A 28 8.06 23.72 -22.59
N ILE A 29 7.73 24.80 -21.86
CA ILE A 29 7.45 26.10 -22.48
C ILE A 29 8.12 27.18 -21.63
N TYR A 30 9.42 27.38 -21.85
CA TYR A 30 10.11 28.58 -21.41
C TYR A 30 9.70 29.71 -22.36
N ASN A 31 8.72 30.52 -21.97
CA ASN A 31 8.32 31.69 -22.76
C ASN A 31 9.10 32.93 -22.30
N ARG A 32 10.27 33.16 -22.91
CA ARG A 32 10.94 34.47 -22.95
C ARG A 32 11.71 34.67 -24.26
N SER A 33 11.00 34.64 -25.39
CA SER A 33 11.48 35.25 -26.65
C SER A 33 10.43 35.13 -27.76
N ASN A 34 10.39 36.12 -28.64
CA ASN A 34 9.51 36.17 -29.83
C ASN A 34 9.89 35.13 -30.92
N HIS A 35 10.67 34.10 -30.59
CA HIS A 35 11.05 33.02 -31.49
C HIS A 35 10.89 31.67 -30.80
N LEU A 36 9.85 30.94 -31.21
CA LEU A 36 9.57 29.59 -30.72
C LEU A 36 10.36 28.59 -31.57
N THR A 37 11.50 28.12 -31.09
CA THR A 37 12.27 27.06 -31.77
C THR A 37 11.75 25.70 -31.33
N LEU A 38 10.89 25.08 -32.15
CA LEU A 38 10.50 23.68 -31.95
C LEU A 38 11.70 22.79 -32.28
N ARG A 39 12.40 22.27 -31.26
CA ARG A 39 13.32 21.14 -31.48
C ARG A 39 12.46 19.97 -31.97
N SER A 40 12.88 19.30 -33.04
CA SER A 40 12.21 18.10 -33.56
C SER A 40 11.97 17.12 -32.41
N TYR A 41 10.71 16.74 -32.21
CA TYR A 41 10.28 15.76 -31.20
C TYR A 41 11.21 14.54 -31.15
N THR A 42 11.70 14.10 -32.31
CA THR A 42 12.67 13.02 -32.48
C THR A 42 13.90 13.12 -31.55
N LYS A 43 14.47 14.32 -31.38
CA LYS A 43 15.66 14.53 -30.52
C LYS A 43 15.34 14.52 -29.02
N GLN A 44 14.11 14.88 -28.65
CA GLN A 44 13.64 14.82 -27.26
C GLN A 44 13.17 13.41 -26.89
N PHE A 45 12.53 12.68 -27.80
CA PHE A 45 12.18 11.27 -27.61
C PHE A 45 13.41 10.37 -27.52
N GLN A 46 14.49 10.64 -28.27
CA GLN A 46 15.77 9.96 -28.12
C GLN A 46 16.45 10.18 -26.75
N GLN A 47 16.06 11.21 -25.99
CA GLN A 47 16.55 11.41 -24.61
C GLN A 47 15.63 10.73 -23.57
N ILE A 48 14.37 10.45 -23.93
CA ILE A 48 13.39 9.76 -23.08
C ILE A 48 13.50 8.23 -23.25
N SER A 49 14.03 7.74 -24.38
CA SER A 49 14.26 6.31 -24.64
C SER A 49 15.22 5.63 -23.66
N ASP A 50 15.98 6.40 -22.88
CA ASP A 50 16.84 5.87 -21.81
C ASP A 50 16.08 5.63 -20.49
N ILE A 51 14.81 6.07 -20.40
CA ILE A 51 13.96 5.88 -19.22
C ILE A 51 13.23 4.54 -19.34
N GLN A 52 13.67 3.54 -18.57
CA GLN A 52 13.19 2.15 -18.65
C GLN A 52 11.75 1.94 -18.13
N SER A 53 11.11 2.96 -17.57
CA SER A 53 9.76 2.86 -16.99
C SER A 53 9.08 4.24 -16.92
N CYS A 54 8.42 4.64 -18.00
CA CYS A 54 7.65 5.87 -18.06
C CYS A 54 6.15 5.58 -18.07
N ASN A 55 5.39 6.19 -17.16
CA ASN A 55 3.93 6.23 -17.23
C ASN A 55 3.50 7.29 -18.23
N LEU A 56 2.77 6.91 -19.28
CA LEU A 56 2.13 7.89 -20.16
C LEU A 56 0.78 8.30 -19.57
N LEU A 57 0.64 9.58 -19.21
CA LEU A 57 -0.63 10.20 -18.85
C LEU A 57 -1.14 11.02 -20.04
N ILE A 58 -2.36 10.75 -20.48
CA ILE A 58 -3.00 11.53 -21.54
C ILE A 58 -4.13 12.35 -20.91
N CYS A 59 -3.92 13.66 -20.81
CA CYS A 59 -4.86 14.64 -20.26
C CYS A 59 -5.03 15.82 -21.25
N ASP A 60 -6.18 16.47 -21.28
CA ASP A 60 -6.42 17.76 -21.93
C ASP A 60 -5.95 18.96 -21.07
N HIS A 61 -5.59 20.04 -21.75
CA HIS A 61 -4.85 21.20 -21.26
C HIS A 61 -5.62 22.05 -20.25
N GLN A 62 -6.95 21.91 -20.16
CA GLN A 62 -7.77 22.77 -19.29
C GLN A 62 -7.90 22.29 -17.84
N THR A 63 -7.52 21.04 -17.53
CA THR A 63 -7.58 20.52 -16.17
C THR A 63 -6.27 20.72 -15.41
N SER A 64 -6.33 21.46 -14.32
CA SER A 64 -5.28 21.42 -13.31
C SER A 64 -5.09 19.97 -12.82
N LEU A 65 -3.88 19.58 -12.44
CA LEU A 65 -3.57 18.26 -11.82
C LEU A 65 -4.36 17.96 -10.53
N LYS A 66 -5.32 18.82 -10.16
CA LYS A 66 -6.32 18.58 -9.13
C LYS A 66 -7.67 18.38 -9.81
N THR A 67 -8.08 17.11 -9.85
CA THR A 67 -9.45 16.60 -9.97
C THR A 67 -10.33 17.11 -11.13
N GLU A 68 -10.81 16.12 -11.88
CA GLU A 68 -12.06 16.08 -12.64
C GLU A 68 -12.11 16.71 -14.04
N GLN A 69 -12.42 15.80 -14.97
CA GLN A 69 -13.13 15.98 -16.23
C GLN A 69 -12.35 16.56 -17.41
N THR A 70 -12.03 15.69 -18.37
CA THR A 70 -11.11 15.99 -19.47
C THR A 70 -11.54 15.34 -20.78
N LYS A 71 -11.86 16.12 -21.83
CA LYS A 71 -12.40 15.61 -23.12
C LYS A 71 -11.28 15.27 -24.11
N LEU A 72 -11.31 14.07 -24.71
CA LEU A 72 -10.30 13.63 -25.70
C LEU A 72 -10.93 13.12 -27.01
N TYR A 73 -10.18 13.32 -28.11
CA TYR A 73 -10.50 12.90 -29.48
C TYR A 73 -9.26 12.29 -30.14
N ASP A 74 -9.41 11.09 -30.73
CA ASP A 74 -8.57 10.46 -31.78
C ASP A 74 -7.05 10.57 -31.62
N TYR A 75 -6.39 9.53 -31.06
CA TYR A 75 -4.93 9.44 -31.01
C TYR A 75 -4.39 8.05 -31.36
N THR A 76 -3.27 8.02 -32.09
CA THR A 76 -2.40 6.87 -32.33
C THR A 76 -1.20 6.94 -31.37
N ILE A 77 -1.04 5.99 -30.44
CA ILE A 77 0.10 5.91 -29.51
C ILE A 77 1.10 4.88 -30.06
N ASP A 78 1.97 5.31 -30.97
CA ASP A 78 3.02 4.46 -31.55
C ASP A 78 4.37 4.70 -30.85
N ASN A 79 4.46 4.34 -29.58
CA ASN A 79 5.73 4.35 -28.85
C ASN A 79 5.99 2.98 -28.22
N SER A 80 6.96 2.26 -28.79
CA SER A 80 7.40 0.92 -28.38
C SER A 80 8.07 0.87 -27.01
N SER A 81 8.22 1.99 -26.30
CA SER A 81 8.86 2.04 -24.98
C SER A 81 7.84 2.10 -23.82
N ILE A 82 6.54 2.17 -24.10
CA ILE A 82 5.51 2.34 -23.07
C ILE A 82 5.06 0.97 -22.57
N SER A 83 5.21 0.73 -21.26
CA SER A 83 4.73 -0.46 -20.56
C SER A 83 3.50 -0.20 -19.69
N GLU A 84 3.28 1.05 -19.25
CA GLU A 84 2.13 1.45 -18.44
C GLU A 84 1.39 2.67 -19.03
N LEU A 85 0.05 2.61 -19.09
CA LEU A 85 -0.80 3.67 -19.65
C LEU A 85 -2.02 3.95 -18.77
N PHE A 86 -2.32 5.22 -18.54
CA PHE A 86 -3.52 5.67 -17.84
C PHE A 86 -4.36 6.58 -18.76
N ILE A 87 -5.64 6.24 -18.91
CA ILE A 87 -6.57 6.92 -19.82
C ILE A 87 -7.87 7.25 -19.10
N ALA A 88 -8.11 8.53 -18.80
CA ALA A 88 -9.40 9.00 -18.31
C ALA A 88 -9.92 10.08 -19.27
N THR A 89 -11.06 9.84 -19.94
CA THR A 89 -11.67 10.81 -20.86
C THR A 89 -13.14 11.02 -20.53
N ASP A 90 -13.62 12.25 -20.68
CA ASP A 90 -15.03 12.63 -20.50
C ASP A 90 -15.92 12.29 -21.68
N THR A 91 -15.33 11.96 -22.82
CA THR A 91 -16.10 11.59 -23.99
C THR A 91 -16.44 10.11 -23.83
N SER A 92 -17.72 9.77 -23.90
CA SER A 92 -18.22 8.40 -24.00
C SER A 92 -17.83 7.73 -25.34
N GLN A 93 -16.66 8.07 -25.87
CA GLN A 93 -16.07 7.51 -27.08
C GLN A 93 -15.25 6.27 -26.72
N ASP A 94 -15.40 5.24 -27.55
CA ASP A 94 -14.75 3.97 -27.37
C ASP A 94 -13.27 4.05 -27.77
N ILE A 95 -12.38 3.37 -27.04
CA ILE A 95 -10.97 3.21 -27.45
C ILE A 95 -10.91 2.28 -28.67
N ILE A 96 -10.04 2.54 -29.66
CA ILE A 96 -9.91 1.78 -30.93
C ILE A 96 -8.50 1.16 -31.05
N SER A 97 -8.40 -0.06 -31.61
CA SER A 97 -7.20 -0.92 -31.60
C SER A 97 -5.91 -0.31 -32.19
N VAL A 98 -6.04 0.52 -33.22
CA VAL A 98 -4.90 1.14 -33.93
C VAL A 98 -4.14 2.13 -33.04
N SER A 99 -4.65 2.43 -31.85
CA SER A 99 -4.11 3.46 -30.96
C SER A 99 -3.14 2.98 -29.89
N LEU A 100 -3.00 1.67 -29.60
CA LEU A 100 -2.27 1.21 -28.43
C LEU A 100 -0.94 0.51 -28.78
N PRO A 101 0.14 0.77 -28.02
CA PRO A 101 1.43 0.16 -28.30
C PRO A 101 1.43 -1.33 -27.91
N ASN A 102 2.01 -2.16 -28.78
CA ASN A 102 2.09 -3.62 -28.57
C ASN A 102 3.05 -4.05 -27.45
N THR A 103 3.70 -3.10 -26.77
CA THR A 103 4.55 -3.31 -25.58
C THR A 103 3.81 -3.03 -24.27
N LEU A 104 2.55 -2.60 -24.33
CA LEU A 104 1.79 -2.20 -23.15
C LEU A 104 1.49 -3.40 -22.24
N GLU A 105 1.99 -3.39 -21.02
CA GLU A 105 1.79 -4.47 -20.03
C GLU A 105 0.69 -4.13 -19.02
N LYS A 106 0.51 -2.84 -18.72
CA LYS A 106 -0.47 -2.37 -17.74
C LYS A 106 -1.29 -1.20 -18.26
N ILE A 107 -2.60 -1.30 -18.12
CA ILE A 107 -3.52 -0.23 -18.54
C ILE A 107 -4.51 0.13 -17.43
N THR A 108 -4.73 1.41 -17.23
CA THR A 108 -5.86 1.92 -16.43
C THR A 108 -6.75 2.75 -17.34
N THR A 109 -8.04 2.44 -17.43
CA THR A 109 -8.95 3.27 -18.22
C THR A 109 -10.34 3.38 -17.62
N PHE A 110 -10.99 4.51 -17.91
CA PHE A 110 -12.36 4.85 -17.51
C PHE A 110 -13.34 4.88 -18.68
N ASN A 111 -12.84 4.60 -19.88
CA ASN A 111 -13.62 4.68 -21.11
C ASN A 111 -14.17 3.34 -21.52
N ARG A 112 -15.13 3.39 -22.44
CA ARG A 112 -15.60 2.19 -23.12
C ARG A 112 -14.53 1.65 -24.06
N LEU A 113 -14.55 0.35 -24.26
CA LEU A 113 -13.66 -0.37 -25.17
C LEU A 113 -14.50 -0.96 -26.30
N ASN A 114 -13.97 -0.88 -27.51
CA ASN A 114 -14.38 -1.80 -28.58
C ASN A 114 -13.70 -3.16 -28.38
N ASP A 115 -14.25 -4.18 -29.04
CA ASP A 115 -13.66 -5.52 -29.01
C ASP A 115 -12.29 -5.54 -29.68
N TYR A 116 -11.38 -6.39 -29.18
CA TYR A 116 -10.04 -6.59 -29.74
C TYR A 116 -9.15 -5.34 -29.81
N VAL A 117 -9.43 -4.34 -28.97
CA VAL A 117 -8.67 -3.08 -28.91
C VAL A 117 -7.35 -3.22 -28.16
N LEU A 118 -7.35 -4.03 -27.11
CA LEU A 118 -6.23 -4.15 -26.21
C LEU A 118 -5.16 -5.08 -26.79
N PRO A 119 -3.88 -4.69 -26.76
CA PRO A 119 -2.80 -5.53 -27.27
C PRO A 119 -2.59 -6.76 -26.38
N ASN A 120 -2.15 -7.87 -26.99
CA ASN A 120 -1.87 -9.13 -26.28
C ASN A 120 -0.66 -9.05 -25.32
N SER A 121 0.04 -7.91 -25.24
CA SER A 121 1.04 -7.65 -24.22
C SER A 121 0.44 -7.33 -22.85
N VAL A 122 -0.81 -6.88 -22.77
CA VAL A 122 -1.42 -6.43 -21.51
C VAL A 122 -1.57 -7.61 -20.54
N ARG A 123 -1.02 -7.47 -19.33
CA ARG A 123 -1.08 -8.43 -18.23
C ARG A 123 -1.93 -7.94 -17.06
N THR A 124 -1.93 -6.63 -16.82
CA THR A 124 -2.68 -6.02 -15.70
C THR A 124 -3.57 -4.89 -16.18
N MET A 125 -4.81 -4.87 -15.71
CA MET A 125 -5.77 -3.85 -16.09
C MET A 125 -6.57 -3.33 -14.91
N THR A 126 -6.74 -2.01 -14.83
CA THR A 126 -7.81 -1.38 -14.04
C THR A 126 -8.81 -0.77 -15.00
N PHE A 127 -10.05 -1.23 -14.95
CA PHE A 127 -11.11 -0.83 -15.85
C PHE A 127 -12.28 -0.29 -15.05
N ASN A 128 -12.59 0.99 -15.24
CA ASN A 128 -13.58 1.71 -14.47
C ASN A 128 -14.61 2.39 -15.39
N CYS A 129 -15.54 1.62 -15.93
CA CYS A 129 -16.49 2.11 -16.92
C CYS A 129 -17.92 1.60 -16.66
N GLY A 130 -18.82 2.52 -16.29
CA GLY A 130 -20.23 2.26 -15.97
C GLY A 130 -20.99 1.57 -17.08
N ASN A 131 -20.91 2.13 -18.27
CA ASN A 131 -21.77 1.82 -19.40
C ASN A 131 -21.13 0.83 -20.40
N GLN A 132 -20.11 0.07 -19.97
CA GLN A 132 -19.52 -0.99 -20.81
C GLN A 132 -20.29 -2.30 -20.65
N GLN A 133 -20.75 -2.86 -21.77
CA GLN A 133 -21.21 -4.25 -21.81
C GLN A 133 -20.01 -5.18 -21.91
N PHE A 134 -20.00 -6.25 -21.11
CA PHE A 134 -18.94 -7.26 -21.14
C PHE A 134 -19.31 -8.37 -22.12
N ILE A 135 -18.46 -8.58 -23.13
CA ILE A 135 -18.60 -9.62 -24.14
C ILE A 135 -17.26 -10.31 -24.38
N SER A 136 -17.31 -11.52 -24.94
CA SER A 136 -16.10 -12.27 -25.31
C SER A 136 -15.27 -11.49 -26.33
N GLY A 137 -13.96 -11.36 -26.07
CA GLY A 137 -13.03 -10.63 -26.93
C GLY A 137 -12.80 -9.16 -26.53
N LEU A 138 -13.52 -8.66 -25.51
CA LEU A 138 -13.31 -7.31 -24.97
C LEU A 138 -11.93 -7.15 -24.32
N PHE A 139 -11.48 -8.19 -23.60
CA PHE A 139 -10.18 -8.25 -22.93
C PHE A 139 -9.25 -9.23 -23.62
N PRO A 140 -7.92 -8.97 -23.64
CA PRO A 140 -6.96 -9.86 -24.26
C PRO A 140 -6.78 -11.14 -23.44
N GLN A 141 -6.51 -12.26 -24.11
CA GLN A 141 -6.36 -13.58 -23.46
C GLN A 141 -5.13 -13.68 -22.55
N SER A 142 -4.19 -12.75 -22.72
CA SER A 142 -3.00 -12.66 -21.90
C SER A 142 -3.19 -11.88 -20.59
N LEU A 143 -4.36 -11.29 -20.38
CA LEU A 143 -4.68 -10.55 -19.16
C LEU A 143 -4.68 -11.49 -17.96
N GLU A 144 -3.87 -11.18 -16.94
CA GLU A 144 -3.73 -12.01 -15.74
C GLU A 144 -4.45 -11.40 -14.53
N SER A 145 -4.48 -10.07 -14.43
CA SER A 145 -5.08 -9.35 -13.30
C SER A 145 -6.00 -8.25 -13.79
N LEU A 146 -7.24 -8.27 -13.34
CA LEU A 146 -8.26 -7.27 -13.68
C LEU A 146 -8.88 -6.67 -12.42
N LYS A 147 -8.87 -5.35 -12.31
CA LYS A 147 -9.69 -4.60 -11.36
C LYS A 147 -10.85 -3.96 -12.12
N LEU A 148 -12.06 -4.44 -11.88
CA LEU A 148 -13.30 -3.86 -12.40
C LEU A 148 -13.89 -2.91 -11.36
N ALA A 149 -14.12 -1.67 -11.76
CA ALA A 149 -14.79 -0.64 -10.98
C ALA A 149 -16.02 -0.13 -11.73
N MET A 150 -17.05 0.27 -10.96
CA MET A 150 -18.26 0.95 -11.43
C MET A 150 -18.79 0.37 -12.75
N HIS A 151 -19.22 -0.88 -12.79
CA HIS A 151 -19.89 -1.42 -13.98
C HIS A 151 -21.39 -1.56 -13.72
N LEU A 152 -22.21 -1.22 -14.71
CA LEU A 152 -23.67 -1.33 -14.62
C LEU A 152 -24.18 -2.65 -15.19
N TYR A 153 -23.52 -3.17 -16.22
CA TYR A 153 -23.92 -4.41 -16.87
C TYR A 153 -23.37 -5.64 -16.13
N PRO A 154 -24.16 -6.72 -15.99
CA PRO A 154 -23.70 -7.94 -15.35
C PRO A 154 -22.59 -8.60 -16.17
N LEU A 155 -21.68 -9.29 -15.47
CA LEU A 155 -20.74 -10.20 -16.10
C LEU A 155 -21.50 -11.40 -16.64
N VAL A 156 -21.37 -11.67 -17.93
CA VAL A 156 -21.97 -12.85 -18.57
C VAL A 156 -20.94 -13.95 -18.72
N GLU A 157 -21.41 -15.19 -18.90
CA GLU A 157 -20.52 -16.34 -19.08
C GLU A 157 -19.51 -16.07 -20.21
N ASN A 158 -18.25 -16.41 -19.97
CA ASN A 158 -17.14 -16.23 -20.92
C ASN A 158 -16.81 -14.77 -21.32
N SER A 159 -17.33 -13.77 -20.60
CA SER A 159 -17.01 -12.35 -20.88
C SER A 159 -15.63 -11.92 -20.36
N LEU A 160 -15.07 -12.66 -19.40
CA LEU A 160 -13.74 -12.41 -18.83
C LEU A 160 -12.75 -13.48 -19.35
N PRO A 161 -11.48 -13.12 -19.60
CA PRO A 161 -10.46 -14.07 -20.01
C PRO A 161 -10.03 -14.94 -18.83
N ASN A 162 -9.10 -15.87 -19.06
CA ASN A 162 -8.52 -16.71 -18.01
C ASN A 162 -7.63 -15.89 -17.05
N LEU A 163 -8.27 -15.28 -16.05
CA LEU A 163 -7.62 -14.43 -15.05
C LEU A 163 -7.00 -15.26 -13.92
N LYS A 164 -5.89 -14.77 -13.36
CA LYS A 164 -5.34 -15.21 -12.07
C LYS A 164 -5.92 -14.41 -10.92
N SER A 165 -6.17 -13.12 -11.12
CA SER A 165 -6.67 -12.20 -10.09
C SER A 165 -7.80 -11.34 -10.61
N LEU A 166 -8.90 -11.28 -9.84
CA LEU A 166 -10.04 -10.41 -10.14
C LEU A 166 -10.40 -9.61 -8.90
N HIS A 167 -10.43 -8.29 -9.05
CA HIS A 167 -10.92 -7.35 -8.04
C HIS A 167 -12.17 -6.68 -8.56
N LEU A 168 -13.27 -6.86 -7.85
CA LEU A 168 -14.56 -6.27 -8.15
C LEU A 168 -14.90 -5.17 -7.15
N SER A 169 -15.18 -4.00 -7.69
CA SER A 169 -15.68 -2.81 -7.00
C SER A 169 -16.90 -2.32 -7.77
N PHE A 170 -18.05 -2.16 -7.12
CA PHE A 170 -19.33 -1.99 -7.82
C PHE A 170 -19.94 -0.62 -7.57
N TYR A 171 -20.79 -0.17 -8.48
CA TYR A 171 -21.81 0.84 -8.17
C TYR A 171 -23.06 0.11 -7.63
N SER A 172 -23.96 0.82 -6.97
CA SER A 172 -25.02 0.23 -6.13
C SER A 172 -25.92 -0.82 -6.79
N ASP A 173 -26.03 -0.88 -8.11
CA ASP A 173 -27.13 -1.59 -8.79
C ASP A 173 -26.72 -2.84 -9.58
N SER A 174 -25.42 -3.13 -9.74
CA SER A 174 -24.96 -4.31 -10.48
C SER A 174 -24.95 -5.56 -9.60
N ILE A 175 -25.37 -6.70 -10.16
CA ILE A 175 -25.35 -8.03 -9.53
C ILE A 175 -24.28 -8.88 -10.21
N VAL A 176 -23.47 -9.59 -9.42
CA VAL A 176 -22.48 -10.56 -9.92
C VAL A 176 -22.89 -11.97 -9.59
N ASN A 177 -23.03 -12.77 -10.65
CA ASN A 177 -23.16 -14.22 -10.54
C ASN A 177 -21.77 -14.85 -10.49
N ILE A 178 -21.43 -15.53 -9.40
CA ILE A 178 -20.13 -16.19 -9.21
C ILE A 178 -19.87 -17.27 -10.27
N GLY A 179 -20.93 -17.90 -10.81
CA GLY A 179 -20.83 -18.90 -11.86
C GLY A 179 -20.23 -18.36 -13.17
N ASN A 180 -20.31 -17.06 -13.41
CA ASN A 180 -19.81 -16.43 -14.63
C ASN A 180 -18.33 -16.01 -14.54
N LEU A 181 -17.70 -16.16 -13.37
CA LEU A 181 -16.31 -15.79 -13.18
C LEU A 181 -15.36 -16.92 -13.68
N PRO A 182 -14.16 -16.58 -14.17
CA PRO A 182 -13.24 -17.56 -14.75
C PRO A 182 -12.69 -18.52 -13.68
N THR A 183 -12.80 -19.84 -13.92
CA THR A 183 -12.39 -20.87 -12.94
C THR A 183 -10.88 -20.94 -12.69
N SER A 184 -10.08 -20.24 -13.51
CA SER A 184 -8.62 -20.12 -13.36
C SER A 184 -8.18 -19.22 -12.20
N LEU A 185 -9.11 -18.50 -11.55
CA LEU A 185 -8.80 -17.53 -10.50
C LEU A 185 -8.04 -18.15 -9.33
N GLN A 186 -7.05 -17.40 -8.86
CA GLN A 186 -6.25 -17.66 -7.66
C GLN A 186 -6.59 -16.66 -6.56
N THR A 187 -6.98 -15.43 -6.94
CA THR A 187 -7.38 -14.37 -6.04
C THR A 187 -8.69 -13.74 -6.48
N LEU A 188 -9.66 -13.66 -5.56
CA LEU A 188 -10.90 -12.93 -5.74
C LEU A 188 -11.01 -11.86 -4.64
N VAL A 189 -11.17 -10.61 -5.04
CA VAL A 189 -11.38 -9.47 -4.14
C VAL A 189 -12.73 -8.85 -4.45
N ILE A 190 -13.58 -8.73 -3.44
CA ILE A 190 -14.87 -8.07 -3.52
C ILE A 190 -14.86 -6.91 -2.52
N GLU A 191 -15.09 -5.69 -3.00
CA GLU A 191 -15.09 -4.52 -2.14
C GLU A 191 -16.24 -4.56 -1.11
N TYR A 192 -16.03 -3.93 0.04
CA TYR A 192 -16.95 -3.94 1.17
C TYR A 192 -18.28 -3.25 0.84
N GLY A 193 -19.39 -3.80 1.34
CA GLY A 193 -20.74 -3.21 1.18
C GLY A 193 -21.53 -3.74 -0.02
N TYR A 194 -20.98 -4.72 -0.75
CA TYR A 194 -21.63 -5.30 -1.94
C TYR A 194 -21.88 -6.81 -1.82
N VAL A 195 -21.92 -7.36 -0.61
CA VAL A 195 -22.21 -8.80 -0.39
C VAL A 195 -23.60 -9.16 -0.93
N ASP A 196 -24.60 -8.30 -0.70
CA ASP A 196 -25.98 -8.48 -1.17
C ASP A 196 -26.12 -8.38 -2.70
N ARG A 197 -25.02 -8.12 -3.40
CA ARG A 197 -24.93 -8.07 -4.88
C ARG A 197 -24.27 -9.30 -5.47
N ILE A 198 -24.03 -10.33 -4.66
CA ILE A 198 -23.45 -11.59 -5.11
C ILE A 198 -24.52 -12.67 -5.13
N GLU A 199 -24.67 -13.32 -6.28
CA GLU A 199 -25.58 -14.44 -6.48
C GLU A 199 -24.83 -15.72 -6.85
N ASN A 200 -25.53 -16.85 -6.69
CA ASN A 200 -25.01 -18.19 -7.02
C ASN A 200 -23.68 -18.51 -6.31
N ILE A 201 -23.59 -18.17 -5.03
CA ILE A 201 -22.36 -18.39 -4.25
C ILE A 201 -21.90 -19.85 -4.23
N SER A 202 -22.81 -20.81 -4.36
CA SER A 202 -22.48 -22.24 -4.40
C SER A 202 -21.47 -22.59 -5.52
N ALA A 203 -21.46 -21.80 -6.60
CA ALA A 203 -20.49 -21.94 -7.69
C ALA A 203 -19.04 -21.62 -7.25
N ILE A 204 -18.80 -20.99 -6.09
CA ILE A 204 -17.45 -20.76 -5.57
C ILE A 204 -16.69 -22.06 -5.28
N SER A 205 -17.40 -23.18 -5.13
CA SER A 205 -16.80 -24.51 -4.99
C SER A 205 -16.07 -25.00 -6.25
N GLN A 206 -16.36 -24.43 -7.44
CA GLN A 206 -15.76 -24.85 -8.70
C GLN A 206 -14.29 -24.40 -8.86
N PHE A 207 -13.85 -23.38 -8.11
CA PHE A 207 -12.55 -22.76 -8.29
C PHE A 207 -11.44 -23.56 -7.60
N GLN A 208 -10.87 -24.54 -8.30
CA GLN A 208 -9.84 -25.43 -7.76
C GLN A 208 -8.50 -24.74 -7.45
N ARG A 209 -8.26 -23.56 -8.03
CA ARG A 209 -7.01 -22.81 -7.89
C ARG A 209 -7.15 -21.59 -6.98
N LEU A 210 -8.33 -21.33 -6.45
CA LEU A 210 -8.62 -20.14 -5.66
C LEU A 210 -7.99 -20.29 -4.27
N THR A 211 -6.98 -19.47 -3.99
CA THR A 211 -6.25 -19.50 -2.71
C THR A 211 -6.61 -18.35 -1.80
N THR A 212 -7.04 -17.21 -2.37
CA THR A 212 -7.28 -15.97 -1.64
C THR A 212 -8.66 -15.40 -1.96
N ILE A 213 -9.43 -15.12 -0.91
CA ILE A 213 -10.71 -14.41 -1.01
C ILE A 213 -10.68 -13.21 -0.05
N GLU A 214 -10.95 -12.02 -0.57
CA GLU A 214 -11.15 -10.81 0.21
C GLU A 214 -12.57 -10.28 0.03
N GLY A 215 -13.21 -9.86 1.14
CA GLY A 215 -14.60 -9.42 1.13
C GLY A 215 -15.61 -10.57 1.25
N CYS A 216 -15.20 -11.72 1.77
CA CYS A 216 -16.07 -12.87 1.97
C CYS A 216 -17.19 -12.55 2.97
N SER A 217 -18.43 -12.94 2.67
CA SER A 217 -19.49 -13.01 3.69
C SER A 217 -19.30 -14.24 4.57
N PHE A 218 -19.87 -14.22 5.77
CA PHE A 218 -19.86 -15.39 6.64
C PHE A 218 -20.69 -16.56 6.06
N GLU A 219 -21.79 -16.30 5.34
CA GLU A 219 -22.61 -17.39 4.78
C GLU A 219 -21.88 -18.21 3.70
N TRP A 220 -20.82 -17.64 3.09
CA TRP A 220 -20.09 -18.28 2.00
C TRP A 220 -19.16 -19.38 2.49
N VAL A 221 -18.85 -19.39 3.79
CA VAL A 221 -17.82 -20.25 4.39
C VAL A 221 -18.06 -21.72 4.08
N ALA A 222 -19.32 -22.16 4.08
CA ALA A 222 -19.70 -23.54 3.78
C ALA A 222 -19.47 -23.93 2.30
N SER A 223 -19.37 -22.97 1.38
CA SER A 223 -19.18 -23.20 -0.05
C SER A 223 -17.73 -23.03 -0.51
N LEU A 224 -16.82 -22.63 0.39
CA LEU A 224 -15.43 -22.34 0.04
C LEU A 224 -14.72 -23.59 -0.53
N PRO A 225 -13.96 -23.45 -1.64
CA PRO A 225 -13.19 -24.57 -2.16
C PRO A 225 -12.01 -24.90 -1.23
N PRO A 226 -11.57 -26.17 -1.17
CA PRO A 226 -10.51 -26.61 -0.27
C PRO A 226 -9.13 -25.99 -0.57
N SER A 227 -8.97 -25.36 -1.73
CA SER A 227 -7.76 -24.62 -2.11
C SER A 227 -7.60 -23.29 -1.36
N VAL A 228 -8.65 -22.75 -0.74
CA VAL A 228 -8.60 -21.45 -0.05
C VAL A 228 -7.78 -21.57 1.23
N THR A 229 -6.76 -20.73 1.35
CA THR A 229 -5.88 -20.64 2.52
C THR A 229 -5.85 -19.24 3.13
N SER A 230 -6.25 -18.21 2.37
CA SER A 230 -6.30 -16.82 2.83
C SER A 230 -7.72 -16.27 2.71
N LEU A 231 -8.31 -15.90 3.84
CA LEU A 231 -9.68 -15.43 3.93
C LEU A 231 -9.76 -14.10 4.67
N LYS A 232 -10.33 -13.09 4.02
CA LYS A 232 -10.69 -11.82 4.67
C LYS A 232 -12.19 -11.61 4.61
N PHE A 233 -12.82 -11.60 5.78
CA PHE A 233 -14.24 -11.31 5.91
C PHE A 233 -14.53 -9.83 5.64
N SER A 234 -15.68 -9.58 5.02
CA SER A 234 -16.28 -8.26 4.97
C SER A 234 -16.79 -7.85 6.37
N ALA A 235 -17.18 -6.58 6.56
CA ALA A 235 -17.69 -6.07 7.84
C ALA A 235 -19.13 -6.53 8.16
N CYS A 236 -19.68 -7.48 7.39
CA CYS A 236 -21.08 -7.86 7.41
C CYS A 236 -21.25 -9.23 8.07
N PHE A 237 -21.58 -9.23 9.37
CA PHE A 237 -22.08 -10.39 10.12
C PHE A 237 -23.55 -10.12 10.49
N GLN A 238 -24.42 -10.01 9.47
CA GLN A 238 -25.77 -9.45 9.67
C GLN A 238 -26.60 -10.26 10.70
N ASP A 239 -26.53 -11.59 10.63
CA ASP A 239 -27.34 -12.50 11.47
C ASP A 239 -26.51 -13.44 12.35
N THR A 240 -25.22 -13.16 12.53
CA THR A 240 -24.32 -14.03 13.30
C THR A 240 -23.90 -13.36 14.59
N ASN A 241 -24.17 -14.00 15.73
CA ASN A 241 -23.73 -13.53 17.05
C ASN A 241 -22.54 -14.33 17.60
N ASN A 242 -22.25 -15.50 17.02
CA ASN A 242 -21.14 -16.38 17.40
C ASN A 242 -20.59 -17.15 16.19
N ILE A 243 -19.33 -17.55 16.25
CA ILE A 243 -18.75 -18.48 15.25
C ILE A 243 -18.58 -19.83 15.94
N GLU A 244 -19.36 -20.82 15.51
CA GLU A 244 -19.25 -22.17 16.05
C GLU A 244 -17.92 -22.84 15.65
N PRO A 245 -17.34 -23.68 16.53
CA PRO A 245 -16.12 -24.40 16.21
C PRO A 245 -16.26 -25.24 14.94
N GLY A 246 -15.25 -25.17 14.08
CA GLY A 246 -15.21 -25.94 12.82
C GLY A 246 -15.99 -25.33 11.65
N VAL A 247 -16.70 -24.21 11.83
CA VAL A 247 -17.37 -23.50 10.71
C VAL A 247 -16.34 -22.99 9.72
N ILE A 248 -15.29 -22.30 10.20
CA ILE A 248 -14.19 -21.87 9.34
C ILE A 248 -13.32 -23.09 9.00
N PRO A 249 -13.06 -23.41 7.72
CA PRO A 249 -12.28 -24.58 7.33
C PRO A 249 -10.86 -24.58 7.88
N SER A 250 -10.33 -25.77 8.21
CA SER A 250 -8.94 -25.96 8.64
C SER A 250 -7.90 -25.77 7.51
N THR A 251 -8.34 -25.44 6.29
CA THR A 251 -7.44 -25.05 5.19
C THR A 251 -6.95 -23.61 5.37
N ILE A 252 -7.65 -22.79 6.16
CA ILE A 252 -7.32 -21.37 6.34
C ILE A 252 -6.07 -21.21 7.20
N THR A 253 -5.06 -20.54 6.64
CA THR A 253 -3.80 -20.17 7.32
C THR A 253 -3.69 -18.67 7.59
N ASN A 254 -4.34 -17.84 6.78
CA ASN A 254 -4.39 -16.38 6.93
C ASN A 254 -5.84 -15.94 7.09
N LEU A 255 -6.18 -15.36 8.25
CA LEU A 255 -7.54 -14.97 8.59
C LEU A 255 -7.61 -13.50 9.01
N TYR A 256 -8.55 -12.77 8.43
CA TYR A 256 -8.76 -11.35 8.71
C TYR A 256 -10.25 -11.05 8.94
N PHE A 257 -10.54 -10.43 10.06
CA PHE A 257 -11.84 -9.88 10.43
C PHE A 257 -11.77 -8.36 10.42
N LYS A 258 -12.47 -7.70 9.49
CA LYS A 258 -12.44 -6.22 9.34
C LYS A 258 -13.23 -5.49 10.44
N ASP A 259 -14.35 -6.06 10.84
CA ASP A 259 -15.20 -5.55 11.91
C ASP A 259 -16.06 -6.71 12.39
N ILE A 260 -15.69 -7.28 13.53
CA ILE A 260 -16.38 -8.43 14.13
C ILE A 260 -17.20 -8.01 15.35
N GLY A 261 -17.45 -6.71 15.55
CA GLY A 261 -17.92 -6.19 16.84
C GLY A 261 -19.18 -6.81 17.43
N LYS A 262 -20.04 -7.42 16.61
CA LYS A 262 -21.28 -8.10 17.06
C LYS A 262 -21.13 -9.60 17.33
N VAL A 263 -19.98 -10.19 17.03
CA VAL A 263 -19.77 -11.63 17.07
C VAL A 263 -18.81 -11.96 18.21
N LYS A 264 -19.26 -12.77 19.18
CA LYS A 264 -18.38 -13.30 20.23
C LYS A 264 -17.55 -14.45 19.67
N LEU A 265 -16.23 -14.41 19.88
CA LEU A 265 -15.33 -15.51 19.57
C LEU A 265 -15.21 -16.43 20.79
N GLN A 266 -15.25 -17.75 20.55
CA GLN A 266 -15.06 -18.80 21.55
C GLN A 266 -13.89 -19.69 21.15
N SER A 267 -13.44 -20.55 22.08
CA SER A 267 -12.40 -21.53 21.75
C SER A 267 -12.86 -22.43 20.59
N GLY A 268 -12.01 -22.58 19.58
CA GLY A 268 -12.34 -23.32 18.36
C GLY A 268 -13.03 -22.52 17.25
N SER A 269 -13.51 -21.27 17.50
CA SER A 269 -14.03 -20.40 16.44
C SER A 269 -13.00 -20.12 15.34
N ILE A 270 -11.74 -20.02 15.73
CA ILE A 270 -10.60 -19.83 14.82
C ILE A 270 -9.88 -21.17 14.65
N PRO A 271 -9.65 -21.65 13.41
CA PRO A 271 -9.00 -22.93 13.18
C PRO A 271 -7.54 -22.95 13.66
N SER A 272 -7.06 -24.10 14.15
CA SER A 272 -5.67 -24.29 14.60
C SER A 272 -4.63 -24.19 13.48
N SER A 273 -5.06 -24.25 12.22
CA SER A 273 -4.26 -24.03 11.01
C SER A 273 -3.86 -22.56 10.82
N VAL A 274 -4.55 -21.60 11.45
CA VAL A 274 -4.27 -20.17 11.30
C VAL A 274 -2.87 -19.84 11.82
N ARG A 275 -2.10 -19.11 11.01
CA ARG A 275 -0.75 -18.60 11.30
C ARG A 275 -0.73 -17.09 11.38
N LYS A 276 -1.53 -16.42 10.55
CA LYS A 276 -1.70 -14.97 10.55
C LYS A 276 -3.15 -14.63 10.85
N LEU A 277 -3.37 -13.90 11.94
CA LEU A 277 -4.68 -13.50 12.41
C LEU A 277 -4.75 -11.99 12.55
N THR A 278 -5.78 -11.40 11.98
CA THR A 278 -6.13 -10.00 12.21
C THR A 278 -7.58 -9.90 12.66
N ILE A 279 -7.81 -9.26 13.80
CA ILE A 279 -9.14 -9.00 14.38
C ILE A 279 -9.30 -7.50 14.58
N LEU A 280 -10.26 -6.89 13.91
CA LEU A 280 -10.57 -5.47 14.06
C LEU A 280 -12.01 -5.28 14.57
N GLY A 281 -12.22 -4.23 15.35
CA GLY A 281 -13.55 -3.84 15.83
C GLY A 281 -14.16 -4.78 16.86
N TYR A 282 -13.39 -5.66 17.51
CA TYR A 282 -13.90 -6.63 18.47
C TYR A 282 -14.33 -5.94 19.79
N GLN A 283 -15.53 -6.28 20.28
CA GLN A 283 -16.18 -5.61 21.41
C GLN A 283 -16.41 -6.50 22.65
N TYR A 284 -16.04 -7.78 22.59
CA TYR A 284 -16.17 -8.71 23.72
C TYR A 284 -14.82 -8.98 24.38
N ASP A 285 -14.82 -9.38 25.65
CA ASP A 285 -13.61 -9.87 26.29
C ASP A 285 -13.05 -11.08 25.54
N LEU A 286 -11.73 -11.07 25.34
CA LEU A 286 -11.03 -12.19 24.73
C LEU A 286 -10.66 -13.15 25.86
N GLU A 287 -11.14 -14.39 25.81
CA GLU A 287 -10.81 -15.41 26.81
C GLU A 287 -9.52 -16.17 26.41
N ALA A 288 -8.81 -16.72 27.40
CA ALA A 288 -7.65 -17.57 27.14
C ALA A 288 -8.05 -18.78 26.28
N GLY A 289 -7.22 -19.12 25.29
CA GLY A 289 -7.48 -20.24 24.37
C GLY A 289 -8.46 -19.94 23.22
N VAL A 290 -8.99 -18.72 23.09
CA VAL A 290 -9.74 -18.29 21.89
C VAL A 290 -8.80 -18.16 20.68
N ILE A 291 -7.62 -17.58 20.90
CA ILE A 291 -6.60 -17.48 19.86
C ILE A 291 -5.82 -18.81 19.81
N PRO A 292 -5.75 -19.49 18.66
CA PRO A 292 -5.08 -20.79 18.58
C PRO A 292 -3.57 -20.69 18.75
N ILE A 293 -2.97 -21.72 19.35
CA ILE A 293 -1.50 -21.85 19.50
C ILE A 293 -0.73 -21.97 18.17
N GLY A 294 -1.42 -22.07 17.03
CA GLY A 294 -0.79 -22.00 15.72
C GLY A 294 -0.38 -20.58 15.31
N VAL A 295 -0.96 -19.54 15.92
CA VAL A 295 -0.80 -18.16 15.47
C VAL A 295 0.62 -17.65 15.72
N LYS A 296 1.22 -17.05 14.69
CA LYS A 296 2.57 -16.45 14.66
C LYS A 296 2.52 -14.94 14.52
N GLU A 297 1.61 -14.45 13.67
CA GLU A 297 1.35 -13.02 13.49
C GLU A 297 -0.07 -12.71 13.98
N PHE A 298 -0.17 -11.86 15.01
CA PHE A 298 -1.45 -11.47 15.58
C PHE A 298 -1.59 -9.95 15.58
N TYR A 299 -2.63 -9.45 14.91
CA TYR A 299 -3.04 -8.06 14.98
C TYR A 299 -4.44 -7.97 15.56
N ILE A 300 -4.59 -7.19 16.63
CA ILE A 300 -5.89 -6.89 17.23
C ILE A 300 -6.10 -5.38 17.42
N LEU A 301 -7.32 -4.93 17.13
CA LEU A 301 -7.81 -3.59 17.43
C LEU A 301 -9.05 -3.70 18.32
N LEU A 302 -8.94 -3.21 19.56
CA LEU A 302 -9.94 -3.31 20.62
C LEU A 302 -10.51 -1.93 20.95
N THR A 303 -11.84 -1.82 21.02
CA THR A 303 -12.53 -0.55 21.24
C THR A 303 -12.89 -0.27 22.69
N SER A 304 -13.24 -1.27 23.51
CA SER A 304 -13.74 -1.04 24.89
C SER A 304 -13.58 -2.23 25.86
N VAL A 305 -12.54 -3.04 25.69
CA VAL A 305 -12.49 -4.42 26.20
C VAL A 305 -11.28 -4.67 27.11
N ILE A 306 -11.39 -5.58 28.08
CA ILE A 306 -10.26 -6.05 28.89
C ILE A 306 -9.37 -6.96 28.04
N PHE A 307 -8.08 -6.62 27.96
CA PHE A 307 -7.08 -7.42 27.23
C PHE A 307 -6.00 -7.90 28.20
N THR A 308 -6.00 -9.20 28.50
CA THR A 308 -4.98 -9.83 29.35
C THR A 308 -3.94 -10.56 28.51
N VAL A 309 -2.76 -10.75 29.10
CA VAL A 309 -1.64 -11.44 28.44
C VAL A 309 -1.90 -12.92 28.19
N GLU A 310 -2.80 -13.53 28.98
CA GLU A 310 -3.18 -14.94 28.89
C GLU A 310 -3.91 -15.29 27.59
N CYS A 311 -4.46 -14.28 26.92
CA CYS A 311 -5.17 -14.43 25.65
C CYS A 311 -4.23 -14.50 24.44
N ILE A 312 -2.94 -14.18 24.65
CA ILE A 312 -1.91 -14.20 23.61
C ILE A 312 -1.18 -15.55 23.71
N PRO A 313 -1.25 -16.40 22.67
CA PRO A 313 -0.52 -17.65 22.68
C PRO A 313 1.00 -17.43 22.72
N SER A 314 1.71 -18.31 23.41
CA SER A 314 3.17 -18.29 23.53
C SER A 314 3.92 -18.52 22.22
N THR A 315 3.21 -18.79 21.13
CA THR A 315 3.77 -18.96 19.78
C THR A 315 3.81 -17.68 18.97
N VAL A 316 3.11 -16.62 19.41
CA VAL A 316 3.05 -15.35 18.69
C VAL A 316 4.45 -14.73 18.69
N GLU A 317 4.93 -14.38 17.49
CA GLU A 317 6.25 -13.75 17.28
C GLU A 317 6.10 -12.29 16.86
N SER A 318 4.99 -11.93 16.22
CA SER A 318 4.66 -10.57 15.82
C SER A 318 3.29 -10.17 16.33
N LEU A 319 3.27 -9.22 17.26
CA LEU A 319 2.05 -8.72 17.90
C LEU A 319 1.83 -7.26 17.54
N LYS A 320 0.65 -6.95 17.03
CA LYS A 320 0.17 -5.58 16.87
C LYS A 320 -1.10 -5.41 17.68
N VAL A 321 -1.11 -4.41 18.55
CA VAL A 321 -2.20 -4.18 19.50
C VAL A 321 -2.54 -2.69 19.50
N THR A 322 -3.80 -2.38 19.20
CA THR A 322 -4.35 -1.02 19.30
C THR A 322 -5.53 -1.08 20.28
N ILE A 323 -5.46 -0.40 21.42
CA ILE A 323 -6.45 -0.49 22.49
C ILE A 323 -6.97 0.91 22.81
N PHE A 324 -8.27 1.18 22.67
CA PHE A 324 -8.83 2.49 22.98
C PHE A 324 -9.14 2.72 24.48
N SER A 325 -8.90 1.71 25.34
CA SER A 325 -9.11 1.69 26.79
C SER A 325 -7.81 1.73 27.61
N ASN A 326 -7.86 2.28 28.84
CA ASN A 326 -6.70 2.58 29.69
C ASN A 326 -6.15 1.40 30.52
N TYR A 327 -6.27 0.15 30.06
CA TYR A 327 -5.82 -0.99 30.85
C TYR A 327 -4.32 -1.27 30.63
N PRO A 328 -3.52 -1.39 31.71
CA PRO A 328 -2.12 -1.78 31.60
C PRO A 328 -2.00 -3.26 31.21
N VAL A 329 -1.12 -3.55 30.26
CA VAL A 329 -0.83 -4.90 29.76
C VAL A 329 0.63 -5.23 30.02
N ASP A 330 0.92 -6.27 30.81
CA ASP A 330 2.30 -6.69 31.12
C ASP A 330 2.92 -7.55 30.02
N LEU A 331 3.38 -6.89 28.95
CA LEU A 331 3.96 -7.55 27.79
C LEU A 331 5.31 -8.24 28.07
N HIS A 332 5.98 -7.95 29.19
CA HIS A 332 7.26 -8.60 29.54
C HIS A 332 7.14 -10.11 29.69
N SER A 333 5.96 -10.59 30.08
CA SER A 333 5.64 -12.01 30.24
C SER A 333 5.60 -12.82 28.93
N LEU A 334 5.79 -12.18 27.75
CA LEU A 334 5.65 -12.80 26.43
C LEU A 334 7.02 -12.96 25.72
N PRO A 335 7.86 -13.94 26.09
CA PRO A 335 9.24 -14.05 25.60
C PRO A 335 9.36 -14.42 24.11
N SER A 336 8.28 -14.90 23.48
CA SER A 336 8.27 -15.26 22.06
C SER A 336 8.20 -14.06 21.11
N ILE A 337 7.79 -12.89 21.62
CA ILE A 337 7.53 -11.70 20.81
C ILE A 337 8.85 -11.08 20.34
N LYS A 338 9.03 -11.06 19.02
CA LYS A 338 10.16 -10.41 18.32
C LYS A 338 9.77 -9.08 17.70
N LYS A 339 8.51 -8.90 17.32
CA LYS A 339 7.98 -7.67 16.73
C LYS A 339 6.76 -7.21 17.50
N LEU A 340 6.79 -5.97 17.98
CA LEU A 340 5.70 -5.37 18.75
C LEU A 340 5.31 -4.04 18.14
N SER A 341 4.02 -3.87 17.85
CA SER A 341 3.46 -2.59 17.43
C SER A 341 2.28 -2.20 18.31
N LEU A 342 2.35 -1.00 18.86
CA LEU A 342 1.40 -0.47 19.82
C LEU A 342 0.75 0.80 19.26
N GLY A 343 -0.59 0.83 19.31
CA GLY A 343 -1.41 1.97 18.92
C GLY A 343 -1.87 2.83 20.11
N LYS A 344 -2.66 3.86 19.80
CA LYS A 344 -3.22 4.89 20.70
C LYS A 344 -3.75 4.33 22.04
N ARG A 345 -3.46 5.05 23.15
CA ARG A 345 -3.84 4.82 24.57
C ARG A 345 -3.23 3.65 25.33
N ASN A 346 -2.04 3.19 24.96
CA ASN A 346 -1.32 2.29 25.84
C ASN A 346 -0.65 3.06 26.97
N THR A 347 -1.09 2.75 28.19
CA THR A 347 -0.52 3.13 29.51
C THR A 347 1.01 3.09 29.51
N LYS A 348 1.67 3.78 30.47
CA LYS A 348 3.13 3.75 30.66
C LYS A 348 3.67 2.31 30.66
N ILE A 349 4.10 1.80 29.51
CA ILE A 349 4.74 0.47 29.40
C ILE A 349 6.18 0.66 29.85
N SER A 350 6.50 0.12 31.02
CA SER A 350 7.84 0.19 31.61
C SER A 350 8.70 -1.03 31.31
N LYS A 351 8.11 -2.13 30.82
CA LYS A 351 8.81 -3.38 30.52
C LYS A 351 8.33 -3.98 29.21
N PHE A 352 9.27 -4.37 28.37
CA PHE A 352 9.03 -4.99 27.07
C PHE A 352 9.42 -6.48 27.08
N PRO A 353 8.93 -7.27 26.12
CA PRO A 353 9.41 -8.63 25.89
C PRO A 353 10.94 -8.69 25.79
N PRO A 354 11.59 -9.69 26.43
CA PRO A 354 13.05 -9.75 26.52
C PRO A 354 13.75 -10.03 25.18
N ASN A 355 13.08 -10.65 24.21
CA ASN A 355 13.64 -11.00 22.90
C ASN A 355 13.17 -10.06 21.78
N LEU A 356 12.71 -8.86 22.13
CA LEU A 356 12.13 -7.93 21.17
C LEU A 356 13.20 -7.36 20.22
N GLU A 357 12.98 -7.50 18.92
CA GLU A 357 13.89 -7.01 17.87
C GLU A 357 13.36 -5.75 17.17
N SER A 358 12.04 -5.59 17.11
CA SER A 358 11.39 -4.44 16.46
C SER A 358 10.24 -3.91 17.30
N LEU A 359 10.24 -2.61 17.56
CA LEU A 359 9.23 -1.90 18.36
C LEU A 359 8.66 -0.73 17.56
N LYS A 360 7.33 -0.62 17.51
CA LYS A 360 6.65 0.47 16.81
C LYS A 360 5.56 1.10 17.67
N PHE A 361 5.66 2.40 17.91
CA PHE A 361 4.63 3.22 18.52
C PHE A 361 3.95 4.11 17.49
N ARG A 362 2.62 4.27 17.60
CA ARG A 362 1.84 5.12 16.72
C ARG A 362 0.67 5.78 17.46
N PHE A 363 0.59 7.11 17.39
CA PHE A 363 -0.53 7.92 17.90
C PHE A 363 -0.79 7.74 19.41
N CYS A 364 0.24 7.62 20.27
CA CYS A 364 0.04 7.56 21.72
C CYS A 364 -0.27 8.96 22.29
N GLU A 365 -1.32 9.09 23.12
CA GLU A 365 -1.72 10.37 23.75
C GLU A 365 -0.79 10.78 24.91
N ASP A 366 -0.13 9.82 25.56
CA ASP A 366 1.00 10.06 26.47
C ASP A 366 2.30 9.70 25.72
N PRO A 367 3.16 10.67 25.38
CA PRO A 367 4.14 10.49 24.31
C PRO A 367 5.50 9.99 24.80
N GLU A 368 5.72 9.75 26.09
CA GLU A 368 7.07 9.59 26.64
C GLU A 368 7.50 8.14 26.76
N LEU A 369 8.40 7.71 25.87
CA LEU A 369 9.09 6.42 25.94
C LEU A 369 10.46 6.59 26.58
N LEU A 370 10.71 5.97 27.73
CA LEU A 370 12.01 6.02 28.38
C LEU A 370 13.02 5.13 27.62
N TYR A 371 14.17 5.69 27.26
CA TYR A 371 15.22 4.93 26.57
C TYR A 371 15.76 3.79 27.45
N SER A 372 15.84 3.99 28.77
CA SER A 372 16.26 2.95 29.72
C SER A 372 15.37 1.70 29.73
N SER A 373 14.12 1.83 29.28
CA SER A 373 13.16 0.72 29.23
C SER A 373 13.36 -0.21 28.03
N LEU A 374 14.12 0.21 27.00
CA LEU A 374 14.29 -0.55 25.78
C LEU A 374 15.18 -1.79 26.00
N PRO A 375 14.77 -2.98 25.50
CA PRO A 375 15.55 -4.20 25.65
C PRO A 375 16.80 -4.19 24.76
N SER A 376 17.88 -4.84 25.21
CA SER A 376 19.17 -4.89 24.49
C SER A 376 19.12 -5.57 23.13
N THR A 377 18.11 -6.41 22.91
CA THR A 377 17.88 -7.12 21.64
C THR A 377 17.28 -6.24 20.55
N LEU A 378 16.82 -5.03 20.90
CA LEU A 378 16.10 -4.16 19.97
C LEU A 378 17.03 -3.65 18.85
N LYS A 379 16.60 -3.84 17.61
CA LYS A 379 17.32 -3.44 16.39
C LYS A 379 16.61 -2.30 15.66
N GLU A 380 15.27 -2.31 15.67
CA GLU A 380 14.45 -1.30 15.00
C GLU A 380 13.45 -0.65 15.97
N LEU A 381 13.45 0.68 16.03
CA LEU A 381 12.47 1.48 16.76
C LEU A 381 11.75 2.41 15.79
N THR A 382 10.43 2.32 15.71
CA THR A 382 9.60 3.25 14.93
C THR A 382 8.73 4.09 15.86
N LEU A 383 8.88 5.41 15.81
CA LEU A 383 8.09 6.36 16.59
C LEU A 383 7.27 7.25 15.67
N ILE A 384 5.95 7.26 15.86
CA ILE A 384 5.04 8.12 15.09
C ILE A 384 4.16 8.89 16.07
N TYR A 385 4.34 10.20 16.15
CA TYR A 385 3.78 11.09 17.17
C TYR A 385 4.11 10.60 18.59
N THR A 386 5.38 10.23 18.83
CA THR A 386 5.85 9.72 20.13
C THR A 386 7.27 10.23 20.37
N LYS A 387 7.58 10.58 21.62
CA LYS A 387 8.84 11.15 22.07
C LYS A 387 9.71 10.09 22.77
N LEU A 388 10.98 10.01 22.41
CA LEU A 388 11.96 9.24 23.18
C LEU A 388 12.59 10.14 24.25
N ILE A 389 12.43 9.77 25.52
CA ILE A 389 13.07 10.46 26.65
C ILE A 389 14.29 9.70 27.11
N ILE A 390 15.37 10.43 27.32
CA ILE A 390 16.64 9.89 27.77
C ILE A 390 16.77 10.21 29.25
N ASP A 391 16.46 9.20 30.06
CA ASP A 391 16.30 9.29 31.50
C ASP A 391 17.52 8.83 32.29
N SER A 392 18.51 8.22 31.62
CA SER A 392 19.79 7.86 32.24
C SER A 392 20.95 8.17 31.30
N TRP A 393 21.84 9.07 31.72
CA TRP A 393 23.10 9.37 31.03
C TRP A 393 24.20 8.33 31.36
N ASN A 394 23.89 7.31 32.16
CA ASN A 394 24.79 6.20 32.48
C ASN A 394 24.74 5.14 31.38
N VAL A 395 25.61 5.30 30.40
CA VAL A 395 25.85 4.45 29.21
C VAL A 395 26.43 3.05 29.58
N SER A 396 26.35 2.63 30.84
CA SER A 396 26.97 1.40 31.36
C SER A 396 26.00 0.25 31.62
N ALA A 397 24.70 0.40 31.35
CA ALA A 397 23.76 -0.71 31.50
C ALA A 397 23.94 -1.70 30.32
N HIS A 398 24.48 -2.89 30.60
CA HIS A 398 24.55 -4.05 29.67
C HIS A 398 23.19 -4.46 29.03
N HIS A 399 22.10 -3.80 29.41
CA HIS A 399 20.72 -4.09 29.04
C HIS A 399 20.15 -3.17 27.94
N GLN A 400 20.92 -2.21 27.42
CA GLN A 400 20.48 -1.29 26.36
C GLN A 400 20.82 -1.76 24.93
N PRO A 401 20.10 -1.28 23.90
CA PRO A 401 20.41 -1.59 22.50
C PRO A 401 21.81 -1.14 22.12
N LYS A 402 22.55 -1.98 21.37
CA LYS A 402 23.90 -1.64 20.88
C LYS A 402 23.87 -0.89 19.55
N ARG A 403 22.97 -1.29 18.64
CA ARG A 403 22.79 -0.72 17.31
C ARG A 403 21.31 -0.61 17.01
N LEU A 404 20.83 0.62 16.89
CA LEU A 404 19.42 0.93 16.72
C LEU A 404 19.20 1.71 15.42
N ILE A 405 18.28 1.20 14.61
CA ILE A 405 17.68 1.92 13.47
C ILE A 405 16.41 2.58 13.98
N MET A 406 16.38 3.90 13.96
CA MET A 406 15.25 4.71 14.40
C MET A 406 14.47 5.21 13.19
N LYS A 407 13.16 4.97 13.14
CA LYS A 407 12.26 5.44 12.08
C LYS A 407 11.29 6.44 12.70
N VAL A 408 11.25 7.67 12.21
CA VAL A 408 10.44 8.74 12.78
C VAL A 408 9.65 9.47 11.69
N ASP A 409 8.56 10.13 12.09
CA ASP A 409 7.85 11.07 11.21
C ASP A 409 8.58 12.41 11.11
N SER A 410 8.22 13.21 10.10
CA SER A 410 8.77 14.56 9.85
C SER A 410 8.57 15.54 11.01
N PHE A 411 7.63 15.31 11.92
CA PHE A 411 7.36 16.20 13.05
C PHE A 411 8.22 15.88 14.27
N TYR A 412 8.86 14.70 14.31
CA TYR A 412 9.63 14.25 15.48
C TYR A 412 10.67 15.27 15.95
N PHE A 413 11.42 15.86 15.03
CA PHE A 413 12.46 16.85 15.34
C PHE A 413 11.93 18.28 15.55
N ASN A 414 10.61 18.50 15.62
CA ASN A 414 10.06 19.79 16.06
C ASN A 414 10.24 19.98 17.57
N GLU A 415 10.17 18.88 18.33
CA GLU A 415 10.25 18.87 19.79
C GLU A 415 11.44 18.09 20.34
N ASN A 416 12.17 17.37 19.47
CA ASN A 416 13.35 16.60 19.81
C ASN A 416 14.59 17.14 19.12
N ARG A 417 15.73 16.91 19.77
CA ARG A 417 17.05 17.30 19.30
C ARG A 417 17.83 16.09 18.77
N LEU A 418 18.44 16.22 17.61
CA LEU A 418 19.36 15.26 17.01
C LEU A 418 20.58 15.03 17.92
N GLU A 419 21.08 16.09 18.55
CA GLU A 419 22.25 16.08 19.42
C GLU A 419 22.00 15.26 20.69
N ASP A 420 20.74 15.20 21.13
CA ASP A 420 20.37 14.48 22.34
C ASP A 420 20.28 12.97 22.11
N LEU A 421 20.21 12.48 20.86
CA LEU A 421 19.96 11.06 20.60
C LEU A 421 21.08 10.12 21.11
N PRO A 422 20.73 8.94 21.69
CA PRO A 422 21.71 7.99 22.20
C PRO A 422 22.71 7.53 21.12
N ILE A 423 23.95 7.25 21.53
CA ILE A 423 25.03 6.80 20.64
C ILE A 423 24.69 5.49 19.91
N SER A 424 23.87 4.64 20.53
CA SER A 424 23.37 3.39 19.93
C SER A 424 22.51 3.62 18.69
N VAL A 425 21.92 4.82 18.50
CA VAL A 425 21.16 5.20 17.31
C VAL A 425 22.14 5.45 16.17
N GLU A 426 22.36 4.46 15.32
CA GLU A 426 23.29 4.53 14.19
C GLU A 426 22.62 5.06 12.92
N ILE A 427 21.33 4.77 12.73
CA ILE A 427 20.58 5.16 11.53
C ILE A 427 19.26 5.80 11.95
N ILE A 428 18.94 6.94 11.34
CA ILE A 428 17.65 7.62 11.50
C ILE A 428 16.99 7.72 10.13
N GLN A 429 15.80 7.18 9.99
CA GLN A 429 14.97 7.31 8.78
C GLN A 429 13.81 8.22 9.10
N ILE A 430 13.71 9.34 8.40
CA ILE A 430 12.65 10.33 8.57
C ILE A 430 11.73 10.20 7.36
N ASP A 431 10.49 9.80 7.61
CA ASP A 431 9.52 9.40 6.59
C ASP A 431 10.12 8.39 5.58
N ARG A 432 9.90 8.55 4.27
CA ARG A 432 10.50 7.68 3.22
C ARG A 432 11.70 8.29 2.52
N ASN A 433 12.03 9.54 2.84
CA ASN A 433 12.79 10.39 1.94
C ASN A 433 14.17 10.73 2.48
N VAL A 434 14.34 10.80 3.81
CA VAL A 434 15.60 11.19 4.44
C VAL A 434 16.16 10.06 5.30
N GLU A 435 17.44 9.78 5.15
CA GLU A 435 18.18 8.84 5.97
C GLU A 435 19.45 9.51 6.51
N LEU A 436 19.67 9.44 7.83
CA LEU A 436 20.87 9.91 8.51
C LEU A 436 21.65 8.71 9.01
N ARG A 437 22.96 8.71 8.81
CA ARG A 437 23.88 7.69 9.33
C ARG A 437 24.89 8.34 10.25
N ARG A 438 25.00 7.84 11.48
CA ARG A 438 25.95 8.35 12.47
C ARG A 438 27.36 8.07 11.97
N PHE A 439 28.16 9.13 11.87
CA PHE A 439 29.55 9.05 11.42
C PHE A 439 30.50 8.73 12.57
N ASN A 440 30.27 9.32 13.75
CA ASN A 440 31.13 9.14 14.92
C ASN A 440 30.36 9.26 16.25
N SER A 441 31.06 9.01 17.36
CA SER A 441 30.52 9.15 18.72
C SER A 441 30.34 10.60 19.18
N SER A 442 30.76 11.60 18.38
CA SER A 442 30.66 13.02 18.72
C SER A 442 29.35 13.67 18.25
N GLY A 443 28.37 12.87 17.82
CA GLY A 443 27.06 13.39 17.39
C GLY A 443 26.95 13.76 15.91
N LEU A 444 27.99 13.49 15.09
CA LEU A 444 27.99 13.83 13.67
C LEU A 444 27.22 12.80 12.82
N PHE A 445 26.38 13.27 11.89
CA PHE A 445 25.64 12.42 10.96
C PHE A 445 25.95 12.75 9.50
N ILE A 446 25.83 11.77 8.61
CA ILE A 446 25.81 11.94 7.16
C ILE A 446 24.36 11.77 6.71
N GLY A 447 23.80 12.80 6.07
CA GLY A 447 22.43 12.78 5.55
C GLY A 447 22.36 12.38 4.08
N HIS A 448 21.36 11.58 3.72
CA HIS A 448 21.01 11.22 2.35
C HIS A 448 19.52 11.48 2.12
N ASN A 449 19.19 12.19 1.05
CA ASN A 449 17.80 12.41 0.62
C ASN A 449 17.57 11.65 -0.70
N ARG A 450 16.48 10.88 -0.80
CA ARG A 450 16.15 10.08 -1.99
C ARG A 450 15.43 10.89 -3.07
N GLU A 451 14.73 11.96 -2.71
CA GLU A 451 13.98 12.80 -3.66
C GLU A 451 14.85 13.89 -4.30
N TYR A 452 15.94 14.26 -3.64
CA TYR A 452 16.87 15.27 -4.11
C TYR A 452 18.29 14.68 -4.10
N PRO A 453 19.07 14.78 -5.20
CA PRO A 453 20.46 14.37 -5.22
C PRO A 453 21.29 15.36 -4.38
N VAL A 454 21.15 15.29 -3.06
CA VAL A 454 21.99 16.00 -2.12
C VAL A 454 23.21 15.12 -1.92
N ASN A 455 24.37 15.56 -2.43
CA ASN A 455 25.65 14.97 -2.04
C ASN A 455 25.73 15.04 -0.52
N GLY A 456 25.85 13.87 0.13
CA GLY A 456 25.65 13.73 1.57
C GLY A 456 26.50 14.70 2.37
N GLY A 457 25.83 15.67 3.00
CA GLY A 457 26.46 16.62 3.91
C GLY A 457 26.59 16.05 5.30
N PHE A 458 27.59 16.54 6.03
CA PHE A 458 27.63 16.38 7.47
C PHE A 458 26.51 17.22 8.10
N ILE A 459 25.71 16.60 8.96
CA ILE A 459 24.67 17.22 9.77
C ILE A 459 25.13 17.14 11.23
N GLU A 460 25.40 18.30 11.80
CA GLU A 460 25.95 18.44 13.15
C GLU A 460 24.89 18.93 14.15
N SER A 461 23.78 19.50 13.67
CA SER A 461 22.73 20.06 14.52
C SER A 461 21.30 19.79 14.04
N THR A 462 20.36 19.89 14.96
CA THR A 462 18.91 19.85 14.72
C THR A 462 18.47 20.98 13.80
N GLU A 463 19.10 22.14 13.89
CA GLU A 463 18.82 23.29 13.01
C GLU A 463 19.14 22.96 11.55
N GLN A 464 20.34 22.42 11.29
CA GLN A 464 20.73 21.96 9.95
C GLN A 464 19.81 20.86 9.41
N LEU A 465 19.35 19.96 10.28
CA LEU A 465 18.38 18.93 9.91
C LEU A 465 17.01 19.54 9.55
N ARG A 466 16.52 20.51 10.31
CA ARG A 466 15.26 21.20 10.02
C ARG A 466 15.32 21.97 8.71
N ASP A 467 16.44 22.61 8.41
CA ASP A 467 16.65 23.29 7.12
C ASP A 467 16.59 22.30 5.96
N LEU A 468 17.24 21.12 6.09
CA LEU A 468 17.15 20.05 5.10
C LEU A 468 15.71 19.58 4.88
N LEU A 469 14.92 19.44 5.95
CA LEU A 469 13.53 18.99 5.89
C LEU A 469 12.58 20.04 5.29
N CYS A 470 12.76 21.33 5.63
CA CYS A 470 11.89 22.41 5.20
C CYS A 470 12.21 22.95 3.79
N ASN A 471 13.49 23.05 3.43
CA ASN A 471 13.92 23.77 2.23
C ASN A 471 14.37 22.84 1.09
N GLY A 472 14.45 21.52 1.33
CA GLY A 472 14.82 20.52 0.32
C GLY A 472 16.27 20.63 -0.19
N VAL A 473 17.04 21.58 0.33
CA VAL A 473 18.41 21.90 -0.05
C VAL A 473 19.16 22.25 1.23
N LEU A 474 20.21 21.48 1.55
CA LEU A 474 21.26 22.01 2.42
C LEU A 474 21.92 23.14 1.61
N GLU A 475 21.73 24.40 2.02
CA GLU A 475 22.56 25.48 1.49
C GLU A 475 24.02 25.02 1.58
N ARG A 476 24.80 25.31 0.52
CA ARG A 476 26.20 24.88 0.34
C ARG A 476 27.16 25.50 1.37
N ASN A 477 26.89 25.29 2.65
CA ASN A 477 27.78 25.56 3.77
C ASN A 477 28.37 24.26 4.34
N ILE A 478 28.27 23.16 3.60
CA ILE A 478 29.05 21.96 3.90
C ILE A 478 30.46 22.21 3.38
N ASN A 479 31.40 22.21 4.31
CA ASN A 479 32.83 22.17 4.06
C ASN A 479 33.16 20.85 3.32
N ASN A 480 32.91 20.82 2.01
CA ASN A 480 33.07 19.65 1.13
C ASN A 480 34.52 19.14 1.05
N ASP A 481 35.48 19.88 1.59
CA ASP A 481 36.90 19.48 1.66
C ASP A 481 37.15 18.24 2.53
N LYS A 482 36.17 17.81 3.36
CA LYS A 482 36.27 16.58 4.15
C LYS A 482 35.74 15.32 3.45
N ILE A 483 35.03 15.45 2.32
CA ILE A 483 34.45 14.29 1.62
C ILE A 483 35.44 13.76 0.57
N THR A 484 36.25 14.63 -0.03
CA THR A 484 37.24 14.27 -1.07
C THR A 484 38.47 13.53 -0.53
N SER A 485 38.68 13.46 0.79
CA SER A 485 39.77 12.68 1.39
C SER A 485 39.40 11.27 1.83
N PHE A 486 38.14 10.83 1.58
CA PHE A 486 37.62 9.57 2.12
C PHE A 486 36.80 8.70 1.14
N ILE A 487 36.77 9.02 -0.16
CA ILE A 487 36.27 8.09 -1.20
C ILE A 487 37.38 7.13 -1.61
#